data_AF-A0A2U1KNT9-F1
#
_entry.id   AF-A0A2U1KNT9-F1
#
_cell.length_a   1.000
_cell.length_b   1.000
_cell.length_c   1.000
_cell.angle_alpha   90.00
_cell.angle_beta   90.00
_cell.angle_gamma   90.00
#
_symmetry.space_group_name_H-M   'P 1'
#
loop_
_entity.id
_entity.type
_entity.pdbx_description
1 polymer ?
#
loop_
_entity_poly.entity_id
_entity_poly.type
_entity_poly.pdbx_seq_one_letter_code
_entity_poly.pdbx_strand_id
1 'polypeptide(L)'
;MEVNGDVKDDDGAIPAPTNPMVTPLLTDLYQFTMAYAYWKAGKHNERAVFDLYFRKNPFGGEYTVFAGLEECIRFIANFKFSKEEIAFVRETLSPTCEVSIHPL
;
A
#
# COMPACT_ATOMS: atom_id res chain seq x y z
N MET A 1 -0.71 1.06 -46.31
CA MET A 1 -1.46 -0.07 -45.73
C MET A 1 -1.54 0.21 -44.25
N GLU A 2 -2.75 0.50 -43.81
CA GLU A 2 -3.08 1.15 -42.55
C GLU A 2 -2.89 0.21 -41.37
N VAL A 3 -2.34 0.74 -40.28
CA VAL A 3 -2.79 0.39 -38.92
C VAL A 3 -2.64 1.65 -38.05
N ASN A 4 -3.56 2.60 -38.21
CA ASN A 4 -3.85 3.55 -37.13
C ASN A 4 -4.55 2.71 -36.06
N GLY A 5 -3.81 2.32 -35.03
CA GLY A 5 -4.41 1.72 -33.85
C GLY A 5 -5.23 2.78 -33.15
N ASP A 6 -6.54 2.57 -33.11
CA ASP A 6 -7.48 3.36 -32.31
C ASP A 6 -6.93 3.55 -30.89
N VAL A 7 -6.47 4.77 -30.60
CA VAL A 7 -6.35 5.25 -29.23
C VAL A 7 -7.79 5.35 -28.75
N LYS A 8 -8.27 4.30 -28.09
CA LYS A 8 -9.48 4.39 -27.28
C LYS A 8 -9.15 5.36 -26.15
N ASP A 9 -9.82 6.51 -26.19
CA ASP A 9 -9.97 7.40 -25.05
C ASP A 9 -10.59 6.57 -23.90
N ASP A 10 -9.73 6.03 -23.05
CA ASP A 10 -10.12 5.45 -21.77
C ASP A 10 -10.38 6.64 -20.83
N ASP A 11 -11.58 6.74 -20.26
CA ASP A 11 -12.07 7.84 -19.42
C ASP A 11 -11.18 8.09 -18.19
N GLY A 12 -9.95 8.61 -18.33
CA GLY A 12 -9.06 9.10 -17.26
C GLY A 12 -8.80 8.19 -16.05
N ALA A 13 -9.31 6.96 -16.05
CA ALA A 13 -9.34 6.07 -14.91
C ALA A 13 -8.08 5.21 -14.92
N ILE A 14 -7.31 5.25 -13.84
CA ILE A 14 -6.07 4.47 -13.74
C ILE A 14 -6.47 2.98 -13.62
N PRO A 15 -6.02 2.11 -14.54
CA PRO A 15 -6.38 0.70 -14.52
C PRO A 15 -5.88 0.00 -13.25
N ALA A 16 -6.53 -1.10 -12.89
CA ALA A 16 -6.13 -1.90 -11.75
C ALA A 16 -4.68 -2.45 -11.90
N PRO A 17 -4.01 -2.81 -10.78
CA PRO A 17 -2.72 -3.49 -10.79
C PRO A 17 -2.76 -4.75 -11.68
N THR A 18 -1.67 -5.00 -12.41
CA THR A 18 -1.55 -6.21 -13.24
C THR A 18 -1.39 -7.47 -12.41
N ASN A 19 -0.82 -7.37 -11.20
CA ASN A 19 -0.66 -8.52 -10.32
C ASN A 19 -1.85 -8.65 -9.33
N PRO A 20 -2.68 -9.71 -9.43
CA PRO A 20 -3.86 -9.87 -8.57
C PRO A 20 -3.52 -10.16 -7.11
N MET A 21 -2.25 -10.48 -6.80
CA MET A 21 -1.80 -10.73 -5.42
C MET A 21 -1.48 -9.45 -4.64
N VAL A 22 -1.42 -8.30 -5.32
CA VAL A 22 -1.12 -7.02 -4.68
C VAL A 22 -2.41 -6.47 -4.06
N THR A 23 -2.64 -6.80 -2.79
CA THR A 23 -3.81 -6.38 -2.00
C THR A 23 -3.40 -5.49 -0.83
N PRO A 24 -4.33 -4.75 -0.21
CA PRO A 24 -4.04 -3.98 1.02
C PRO A 24 -3.54 -4.83 2.19
N LEU A 25 -3.85 -6.13 2.20
CA LEU A 25 -3.35 -7.07 3.21
C LEU A 25 -1.93 -7.57 2.94
N LEU A 26 -1.35 -7.26 1.78
CA LEU A 26 0.06 -7.53 1.49
C LEU A 26 0.96 -6.50 2.21
N THR A 27 0.93 -6.57 3.53
CA THR A 27 1.69 -5.73 4.46
C THR A 27 2.00 -6.53 5.72
N ASP A 28 3.00 -6.10 6.48
CA ASP A 28 3.20 -6.65 7.82
C ASP A 28 2.09 -6.18 8.78
N LEU A 29 1.86 -6.97 9.84
CA LEU A 29 0.90 -6.63 10.91
C LEU A 29 1.31 -5.34 11.65
N TYR A 30 2.60 -5.02 11.65
CA TYR A 30 3.14 -3.84 12.32
C TYR A 30 2.59 -2.54 11.72
N GLN A 31 2.37 -2.46 10.41
CA GLN A 31 1.77 -1.28 9.79
C GLN A 31 0.37 -0.97 10.37
N PHE A 32 -0.44 -2.01 10.64
CA PHE A 32 -1.77 -1.82 11.23
C PHE A 32 -1.70 -1.39 12.69
N THR A 33 -0.83 -2.01 13.49
CA THR A 33 -0.68 -1.63 14.92
C THR A 33 -0.11 -0.22 15.06
N MET A 34 0.82 0.18 14.19
CA MET A 34 1.35 1.53 14.12
C MET A 34 0.30 2.55 13.67
N ALA A 35 -0.48 2.26 12.64
CA ALA A 35 -1.58 3.12 12.21
C ALA A 35 -2.61 3.33 13.34
N TYR A 36 -2.95 2.27 14.06
CA TYR A 36 -3.82 2.34 15.23
C TYR A 36 -3.21 3.21 16.36
N ALA A 37 -1.91 3.06 16.64
CA ALA A 37 -1.22 3.88 17.63
C ALA A 37 -1.23 5.37 17.25
N TYR A 38 -0.99 5.72 15.98
CA TYR A 38 -1.07 7.11 15.50
C TYR A 38 -2.48 7.66 15.55
N TRP A 39 -3.50 6.84 15.24
CA TRP A 39 -4.88 7.24 15.36
C TRP A 39 -5.26 7.54 16.82
N LYS A 40 -4.92 6.64 17.75
CA LYS A 40 -5.16 6.79 19.20
C LYS A 40 -4.42 7.99 19.80
N ALA A 41 -3.23 8.31 19.29
CA ALA A 41 -2.45 9.48 19.70
C ALA A 41 -2.89 10.79 19.03
N GLY A 42 -3.89 10.77 18.12
CA GLY A 42 -4.34 11.96 17.39
C GLY A 42 -3.37 12.46 16.31
N LYS A 43 -2.36 11.66 15.94
CA LYS A 43 -1.26 12.03 15.04
C LYS A 43 -1.39 11.54 13.60
N HIS A 44 -2.43 10.77 13.29
CA HIS A 44 -2.63 10.14 11.97
C HIS A 44 -2.74 11.14 10.80
N ASN A 45 -3.01 12.42 11.06
CA ASN A 45 -3.06 13.48 10.04
C ASN A 45 -1.78 14.35 10.01
N GLU A 46 -0.76 14.02 10.81
CA GLU A 46 0.52 14.73 10.76
C GLU A 46 1.22 14.44 9.43
N ARG A 47 1.86 15.46 8.84
CA ARG A 47 2.57 15.33 7.57
C ARG A 47 3.86 14.54 7.78
N ALA A 48 3.98 13.41 7.09
CA ALA A 48 5.20 12.60 7.04
C ALA A 48 5.83 12.62 5.64
N VAL A 49 7.15 12.37 5.58
CA VAL A 49 7.93 12.24 4.35
C VAL A 49 8.74 10.94 4.43
N PHE A 50 8.73 10.16 3.36
CA PHE A 50 9.46 8.90 3.26
C PHE A 50 10.33 8.90 2.01
N ASP A 51 11.60 8.50 2.16
CA ASP A 51 12.55 8.35 1.06
C ASP A 51 12.81 6.87 0.79
N LEU A 52 12.76 6.48 -0.49
CA LEU A 52 13.05 5.12 -0.95
C LEU A 52 14.42 5.09 -1.64
N TYR A 53 15.36 4.32 -1.08
CA TYR A 53 16.68 4.10 -1.66
C TYR A 53 17.23 2.73 -1.23
N PHE A 54 18.13 2.16 -2.03
CA PHE A 54 18.90 0.98 -1.66
C PHE A 54 20.31 1.39 -1.21
N ARG A 55 20.92 0.61 -0.32
CA ARG A 55 22.24 0.92 0.26
C ARG A 55 23.42 0.41 -0.57
N LYS A 56 23.17 -0.57 -1.43
CA LYS A 56 24.18 -1.24 -2.26
C LYS A 56 23.58 -1.55 -3.61
N ASN A 57 24.35 -1.34 -4.69
CA ASN A 57 23.90 -1.72 -6.01
C ASN A 57 23.76 -3.25 -6.09
N PRO A 58 22.61 -3.78 -6.54
CA PRO A 58 22.50 -5.20 -6.86
C PRO A 58 23.59 -5.66 -7.83
N PHE A 59 24.01 -6.92 -7.68
CA PHE A 59 24.99 -7.61 -8.55
C PHE A 59 26.40 -6.98 -8.63
N GLY A 60 26.73 -6.03 -7.76
CA GLY A 60 28.07 -5.39 -7.72
C GLY A 60 28.34 -4.46 -8.92
N GLY A 61 27.30 -4.06 -9.66
CA GLY A 61 27.45 -3.12 -10.77
C GLY A 61 27.68 -1.68 -10.30
N GLU A 62 27.85 -0.78 -11.28
CA GLU A 62 28.07 0.65 -11.02
C GLU A 62 26.78 1.50 -11.10
N TYR A 63 25.72 0.98 -11.74
CA TYR A 63 24.42 1.64 -11.87
C TYR A 63 23.25 0.67 -11.69
N THR A 64 22.08 1.21 -11.38
CA THR A 64 20.81 0.46 -11.25
C THR A 64 19.72 1.19 -12.01
N VAL A 65 18.91 0.44 -12.75
CA VAL A 65 17.72 0.99 -13.43
C VAL A 65 16.48 0.62 -12.62
N PHE A 66 15.64 1.62 -12.34
CA PHE A 66 14.36 1.40 -11.67
C PHE A 66 13.28 0.98 -12.69
N ALA A 67 12.49 -0.02 -12.33
CA ALA A 67 11.32 -0.46 -13.07
C ALA A 67 10.18 -0.78 -12.09
N GLY A 68 8.93 -0.53 -12.51
CA GLY A 68 7.73 -0.80 -11.69
C GLY A 68 6.94 0.42 -11.23
N LEU A 69 7.33 1.65 -11.61
CA LEU A 69 6.61 2.88 -11.23
C LEU A 69 5.12 2.83 -11.57
N GLU A 70 4.80 2.36 -12.78
CA GLU A 70 3.43 2.30 -13.28
C GLU A 70 2.56 1.39 -12.39
N GLU A 71 3.07 0.23 -12.00
CA GLU A 71 2.35 -0.70 -11.12
C GLU A 71 2.12 -0.10 -9.72
N CYS A 72 3.10 0.64 -9.19
CA CYS A 72 2.93 1.38 -7.93
C CYS A 72 1.80 2.42 -8.02
N ILE A 73 1.72 3.16 -9.14
CA ILE A 73 0.66 4.15 -9.36
C ILE A 73 -0.70 3.46 -9.45
N ARG A 74 -0.80 2.37 -10.22
CA ARG A 74 -2.04 1.58 -10.35
C ARG A 74 -2.51 1.04 -9.01
N PHE A 75 -1.61 0.58 -8.15
CA PHE A 75 -1.92 0.10 -6.80
C PHE A 75 -2.47 1.20 -5.91
N ILE A 76 -1.78 2.34 -5.82
CA ILE A 76 -2.21 3.45 -4.96
C ILE A 76 -3.56 4.02 -5.43
N ALA A 77 -3.76 4.16 -6.75
CA ALA A 77 -5.00 4.68 -7.32
C ALA A 77 -6.22 3.79 -7.05
N ASN A 78 -6.01 2.47 -6.91
CA ASN A 78 -7.07 1.49 -6.71
C ASN A 78 -7.11 0.92 -5.28
N PHE A 79 -6.36 1.51 -4.34
CA PHE A 79 -6.21 1.00 -2.99
C PHE A 79 -7.52 1.10 -2.20
N LYS A 80 -8.11 -0.05 -1.85
CA LYS A 80 -9.34 -0.15 -1.05
C LYS A 80 -9.41 -1.48 -0.33
N PHE A 81 -9.92 -1.47 0.90
CA PHE A 81 -10.20 -2.69 1.64
C PHE A 81 -11.57 -3.28 1.27
N SER A 82 -11.65 -4.59 1.12
CA SER A 82 -12.92 -5.32 1.06
C SER A 82 -13.53 -5.50 2.46
N LYS A 83 -14.81 -5.90 2.53
CA LYS A 83 -15.48 -6.16 3.81
C LYS A 83 -14.85 -7.33 4.57
N GLU A 84 -14.42 -8.35 3.82
CA GLU A 84 -13.79 -9.55 4.32
C GLU A 84 -12.40 -9.23 4.89
N GLU A 85 -11.62 -8.38 4.21
CA GLU A 85 -10.32 -7.92 4.68
C GLU A 85 -10.44 -7.10 5.97
N ILE A 86 -11.46 -6.23 6.07
CA ILE A 86 -11.75 -5.48 7.30
C ILE A 86 -12.12 -6.42 8.45
N ALA A 87 -12.90 -7.47 8.18
CA ALA A 87 -13.26 -8.46 9.19
C ALA A 87 -12.02 -9.20 9.70
N PHE A 88 -11.12 -9.61 8.79
CA PHE A 88 -9.85 -10.24 9.12
C PHE A 88 -8.95 -9.35 9.98
N VAL A 89 -8.77 -8.08 9.61
CA VAL A 89 -7.95 -7.12 10.38
C VAL A 89 -8.53 -6.91 11.78
N ARG A 90 -9.86 -6.87 11.92
CA ARG A 90 -10.54 -6.72 13.22
C ARG A 90 -10.28 -7.91 14.15
N GLU A 91 -10.42 -9.13 13.63
CA GLU A 91 -10.14 -10.36 14.37
C GLU A 91 -8.67 -10.45 14.79
N THR A 92 -7.76 -10.04 13.90
CA THR A 92 -6.31 -10.14 14.12
C THR A 92 -5.77 -9.08 15.09
N LEU A 93 -6.34 -7.87 15.11
CA LEU A 93 -5.88 -6.77 15.99
C LEU A 93 -6.43 -6.84 17.42
N SER A 94 -7.65 -7.37 17.60
CA SER A 94 -8.34 -7.44 18.91
C SER A 94 -7.54 -8.09 20.05
N PRO A 95 -6.75 -9.17 19.83
CA PRO A 95 -6.02 -9.82 20.92
C PRO A 95 -4.80 -9.02 21.41
N THR A 96 -4.26 -8.13 20.56
CA THR A 96 -2.96 -7.46 20.81
C THR A 96 -3.14 -6.01 21.29
N CYS A 97 -4.24 -5.35 20.93
CA CYS A 97 -4.42 -3.91 21.16
C CYS A 97 -5.19 -3.56 22.45
N GLU A 98 -5.89 -4.53 23.05
CA GLU A 98 -6.67 -4.36 24.28
C GLU A 98 -6.14 -5.23 25.42
N VAL A 99 -4.89 -5.00 25.82
CA VAL A 99 -4.41 -5.42 27.14
C VAL A 99 -4.55 -4.21 28.08
N SER A 100 -5.52 -4.31 28.99
CA SER A 100 -5.81 -3.45 30.15
C SER A 100 -5.95 -1.93 29.94
N ILE A 101 -7.17 -1.50 29.63
CA ILE A 101 -7.71 -0.30 30.30
C ILE A 101 -8.41 -0.82 31.56
N HIS A 102 -7.68 -0.90 32.68
CA HIS A 102 -8.35 -0.97 33.98
C HIS A 102 -9.16 0.33 34.13
N PRO A 103 -10.46 0.27 34.44
CA PRO A 103 -11.18 1.47 34.87
C PRO A 103 -10.52 1.96 36.16
N LEU A 104 -10.08 3.22 36.16
CA LEU A 104 -9.79 3.95 37.40
C LEU A 104 -11.09 4.11 38.21
#